data_AF-A0A917PHL3-F1
#
_entry.id   AF-A0A917PHL3-F1
#
_cell.length_a   1.000
_cell.length_b   1.000
_cell.length_c   1.000
_cell.angle_alpha   90.00
_cell.angle_beta   90.00
_cell.angle_gamma   90.00
#
_symmetry.space_group_name_H-M   'P 1'
#
loop_
_entity.id
_entity.type
_entity.pdbx_description
1 polymer ?
#
loop_
_entity_poly.entity_id
_entity_poly.type
_entity_poly.pdbx_seq_one_letter_code
_entity_poly.pdbx_strand_id
1 'polypeptide(L)'
;MHPPPFDARTLTVDLVRQLLTTQFPQWATLPIQAAEPQGWDNRTFRLGSDLSVRLPSAQGYVRQIEKEHRWLPVLAGSLSWPIPVPVALGQPGHGYPFPWSVYGWLAGQPAGSVDLPDLRPFAADVARFLSDLQAVDRGGGPPAGAHSFHRGGALAIYDEETRECLTDLAGWVNTEGARAVWDAALVAHEEVRPVWFHGDMAVNNLLVAEGRLVGVIDFGCCGVGDPACDLVPAWTVFRGESRVVFRAGLATDARLWARARGWALWKVLLQLRQLREGRAAGDEVTAARQVLLEILDDHRTVQAG
;
A
#
# COMPACT_ATOMS: atom_id res chain seq x y z
N MET A 1 27.73 -23.90 -3.43
CA MET A 1 27.13 -23.44 -4.70
C MET A 1 25.85 -22.72 -4.31
N HIS A 2 25.79 -21.39 -4.39
CA HIS A 2 24.52 -20.70 -4.17
C HIS A 2 23.57 -21.06 -5.32
N PRO A 3 22.30 -21.41 -5.05
CA PRO A 3 21.34 -21.55 -6.12
C PRO A 3 21.29 -20.24 -6.92
N PRO A 4 21.09 -20.30 -8.25
CA PRO A 4 20.94 -19.10 -9.04
C PRO A 4 19.80 -18.24 -8.46
N PRO A 5 19.89 -16.90 -8.57
CA PRO A 5 18.82 -16.02 -8.13
C PRO A 5 17.51 -16.43 -8.80
N PHE A 6 16.45 -16.57 -8.01
CA PHE A 6 15.12 -16.92 -8.49
C PHE A 6 14.62 -15.86 -9.48
N ASP A 7 14.21 -16.30 -10.68
CA ASP A 7 13.68 -15.41 -11.71
C ASP A 7 12.14 -15.43 -11.71
N ALA A 8 11.54 -14.34 -11.26
CA ALA A 8 10.09 -14.18 -11.19
C ALA A 8 9.38 -14.28 -12.57
N ARG A 9 10.10 -14.21 -13.70
CA ARG A 9 9.55 -14.42 -15.04
C ARG A 9 9.22 -15.90 -15.32
N THR A 10 9.76 -16.81 -14.52
CA THR A 10 9.45 -18.25 -14.60
C THR A 10 8.11 -18.61 -13.97
N LEU A 11 7.44 -17.64 -13.32
CA LEU A 11 6.12 -17.81 -12.75
C LEU A 11 5.07 -17.76 -13.85
N THR A 12 4.65 -18.93 -14.32
CA THR A 12 3.70 -19.09 -15.43
C THR A 12 2.40 -19.76 -14.99
N VAL A 13 1.38 -19.68 -15.85
CA VAL A 13 0.11 -20.41 -15.67
C VAL A 13 0.35 -21.92 -15.54
N ASP A 14 1.30 -22.48 -16.30
CA ASP A 14 1.61 -23.91 -16.26
C ASP A 14 2.22 -24.32 -14.91
N LEU A 15 3.12 -23.52 -14.35
CA LEU A 15 3.66 -23.75 -13.01
C LEU A 15 2.56 -23.74 -11.95
N VAL A 16 1.66 -22.74 -12.01
CA VAL A 16 0.51 -22.66 -11.09
C VAL A 16 -0.38 -23.89 -11.22
N ARG A 17 -0.64 -24.36 -12.44
CA ARG A 17 -1.43 -25.58 -12.68
C ARG A 17 -0.76 -26.81 -12.08
N GLN A 18 0.56 -26.96 -12.21
CA GLN A 18 1.32 -28.07 -11.61
C GLN A 18 1.24 -28.04 -10.08
N LEU A 19 1.44 -26.86 -9.48
CA LEU A 19 1.35 -26.65 -8.04
C LEU A 19 -0.05 -26.99 -7.50
N LEU A 20 -1.11 -26.49 -8.15
CA LEU A 20 -2.50 -26.79 -7.78
C LEU A 20 -2.81 -28.28 -7.93
N THR A 21 -2.39 -28.92 -9.03
CA THR A 21 -2.66 -30.34 -9.28
C THR A 21 -2.05 -31.22 -8.17
N THR A 22 -0.86 -30.88 -7.68
CA THR A 22 -0.19 -31.65 -6.63
C THR A 22 -0.77 -31.40 -5.24
N GLN A 23 -1.14 -30.15 -4.92
CA GLN A 23 -1.43 -29.75 -3.54
C GLN A 23 -2.91 -29.47 -3.26
N PHE A 24 -3.67 -29.04 -4.27
CA PHE A 24 -5.07 -28.66 -4.17
C PHE A 24 -5.88 -29.21 -5.36
N PRO A 25 -5.99 -30.54 -5.50
CA PRO A 25 -6.59 -31.18 -6.67
C PRO A 25 -8.04 -30.74 -6.93
N GLN A 26 -8.76 -30.26 -5.92
CA GLN A 26 -10.11 -29.70 -6.05
C GLN A 26 -10.18 -28.45 -6.97
N TRP A 27 -9.05 -27.78 -7.22
CA TRP A 27 -8.97 -26.59 -8.07
C TRP A 27 -8.16 -26.82 -9.35
N ALA A 28 -7.61 -28.01 -9.55
CA ALA A 28 -6.67 -28.30 -10.65
C ALA A 28 -7.27 -28.07 -12.05
N THR A 29 -8.59 -28.20 -12.19
CA THR A 29 -9.32 -28.04 -13.45
C THR A 29 -9.91 -26.66 -13.64
N LEU A 30 -9.79 -25.75 -12.67
CA LEU A 30 -10.32 -24.40 -12.81
C LEU A 30 -9.50 -23.61 -13.86
N PRO A 31 -10.15 -22.70 -14.62
CA PRO A 31 -9.43 -21.79 -15.50
C PRO A 31 -8.39 -20.97 -14.73
N ILE A 32 -7.20 -20.78 -15.30
CA ILE A 32 -6.14 -19.96 -14.71
C ILE A 32 -5.76 -18.89 -15.71
N GLN A 33 -5.76 -17.63 -15.28
CA GLN A 33 -5.36 -16.48 -16.08
C GLN A 33 -4.40 -15.61 -15.29
N ALA A 34 -3.30 -15.17 -15.90
CA ALA A 34 -2.42 -14.18 -15.29
C ALA A 34 -3.19 -12.86 -15.07
N ALA A 35 -3.08 -12.27 -13.88
CA ALA A 35 -3.58 -10.93 -13.64
C ALA A 35 -2.69 -9.92 -14.37
N GLU A 36 -3.30 -8.89 -14.96
CA GLU A 36 -2.58 -7.83 -15.67
C GLU A 36 -3.01 -6.46 -15.12
N PRO A 37 -2.06 -5.59 -14.72
CA PRO A 37 -0.62 -5.85 -14.64
C PRO A 37 -0.24 -6.78 -13.47
N GLN A 38 0.91 -7.43 -13.59
CA GLN A 38 1.48 -8.24 -12.51
C GLN A 38 1.99 -7.37 -11.35
N GLY A 39 1.74 -7.81 -10.12
CA GLY A 39 2.24 -7.17 -8.91
C GLY A 39 3.75 -7.30 -8.74
N TRP A 40 4.36 -6.39 -7.98
CA TRP A 40 5.80 -6.39 -7.71
C TRP A 40 6.18 -7.49 -6.72
N ASP A 41 5.52 -7.55 -5.56
CA ASP A 41 5.80 -8.50 -4.48
C ASP A 41 5.36 -9.93 -4.83
N ASN A 42 4.25 -10.04 -5.55
CA ASN A 42 3.62 -11.31 -5.90
C ASN A 42 3.21 -11.33 -7.37
N ARG A 43 3.44 -12.47 -8.03
CA ARG A 43 2.74 -12.78 -9.28
C ARG A 43 1.37 -13.36 -8.95
N THR A 44 0.34 -12.77 -9.55
CA THR A 44 -1.05 -13.09 -9.26
C THR A 44 -1.71 -13.72 -10.47
N PHE A 45 -2.45 -14.80 -10.22
CA PHE A 45 -3.19 -15.54 -11.24
C PHE A 45 -4.63 -15.70 -10.76
N ARG A 46 -5.59 -15.27 -11.56
CA ARG A 46 -7.01 -15.56 -11.34
C ARG A 46 -7.23 -17.06 -11.51
N LEU A 47 -7.97 -17.66 -10.57
CA LEU A 47 -8.29 -19.08 -10.52
C LEU A 47 -9.82 -19.24 -10.47
N GLY A 48 -10.41 -19.70 -11.56
CA GLY A 48 -11.87 -19.71 -11.73
C GLY A 48 -12.47 -18.31 -11.66
N SER A 49 -13.71 -18.21 -11.18
CA SER A 49 -14.42 -16.94 -10.98
C SER A 49 -13.99 -16.20 -9.72
N ASP A 50 -13.69 -16.94 -8.65
CA ASP A 50 -13.78 -16.46 -7.27
C ASP A 50 -12.48 -16.58 -6.47
N LEU A 51 -11.39 -17.07 -7.07
CA LEU A 51 -10.11 -17.25 -6.38
C LEU A 51 -8.96 -16.56 -7.12
N SER A 52 -7.88 -16.32 -6.39
CA SER A 52 -6.57 -16.03 -6.98
C SER A 52 -5.46 -16.82 -6.31
N VAL A 53 -4.43 -17.11 -7.09
CA VAL A 53 -3.17 -17.69 -6.65
C VAL A 53 -2.12 -16.58 -6.63
N ARG A 54 -1.46 -16.38 -5.50
CA ARG A 54 -0.37 -15.39 -5.30
C ARG A 54 0.93 -16.13 -4.99
N LEU A 55 1.94 -15.92 -5.84
CA LEU A 55 3.29 -16.47 -5.67
C LEU A 55 4.26 -15.31 -5.39
N PRO A 56 4.94 -15.29 -4.22
CA PRO A 56 6.07 -14.40 -3.98
C PRO A 56 7.05 -14.36 -5.15
N SER A 57 7.40 -13.15 -5.58
CA SER A 57 8.37 -12.91 -6.66
C SER A 57 9.83 -13.00 -6.18
N ALA A 58 10.06 -12.96 -4.87
CA ALA A 58 11.37 -13.06 -4.23
C ALA A 58 11.26 -13.52 -2.76
N GLN A 59 12.37 -14.03 -2.21
CA GLN A 59 12.46 -14.51 -0.82
C GLN A 59 12.04 -13.45 0.22
N GLY A 60 12.28 -12.16 -0.07
CA GLY A 60 11.93 -11.06 0.83
C GLY A 60 10.42 -10.97 1.13
N TYR A 61 9.58 -11.43 0.21
CA TYR A 61 8.12 -11.35 0.32
C TYR A 61 7.48 -12.53 1.05
N VAL A 62 8.24 -13.61 1.31
CA VAL A 62 7.75 -14.81 1.99
C VAL A 62 7.18 -14.51 3.37
N ARG A 63 7.77 -13.56 4.10
CA ARG A 63 7.29 -13.17 5.44
C ARG A 63 5.90 -12.53 5.44
N GLN A 64 5.43 -12.03 4.29
CA GLN A 64 4.08 -11.49 4.18
C GLN A 64 3.02 -12.60 4.27
N ILE A 65 3.31 -13.82 3.78
CA ILE A 65 2.35 -14.93 3.74
C ILE A 65 1.87 -15.31 5.14
N GLU A 66 2.78 -15.60 6.06
CA GLU A 66 2.42 -16.00 7.43
C GLU A 66 1.61 -14.92 8.14
N LYS A 67 1.98 -13.66 7.92
CA LYS A 67 1.26 -12.51 8.48
C LYS A 67 -0.15 -12.41 7.92
N GLU A 68 -0.30 -12.51 6.60
CA GLU A 68 -1.60 -12.40 5.94
C GLU A 68 -2.54 -13.56 6.32
N HIS A 69 -2.04 -14.80 6.36
CA HIS A 69 -2.80 -15.98 6.82
C HIS A 69 -3.29 -15.85 8.25
N ARG A 70 -2.50 -15.23 9.11
CA ARG A 70 -2.87 -15.04 10.51
C ARG A 70 -3.87 -13.91 10.71
N TRP A 71 -3.66 -12.77 10.06
CA TRP A 71 -4.35 -11.53 10.43
C TRP A 71 -5.49 -11.14 9.49
N LEU A 72 -5.43 -11.48 8.20
CA LEU A 72 -6.52 -11.10 7.29
C LEU A 72 -7.85 -11.77 7.63
N PRO A 73 -7.92 -13.04 8.07
CA PRO A 73 -9.19 -13.60 8.54
C PRO A 73 -9.78 -12.87 9.76
N VAL A 74 -8.91 -12.41 10.68
CA VAL A 74 -9.33 -11.65 11.88
C VAL A 74 -9.87 -10.27 11.48
N LEU A 75 -9.14 -9.56 10.61
CA LEU A 75 -9.54 -8.25 10.09
C LEU A 75 -10.82 -8.37 9.26
N ALA A 76 -10.92 -9.34 8.36
CA ALA A 76 -12.09 -9.54 7.50
C ALA A 76 -13.35 -9.85 8.31
N GLY A 77 -13.23 -10.54 9.45
CA GLY A 77 -14.34 -10.79 10.36
C GLY A 77 -14.83 -9.55 11.12
N SER A 78 -14.05 -8.46 11.14
CA SER A 78 -14.34 -7.22 11.88
C SER A 78 -14.64 -6.03 10.98
N LEU A 79 -14.22 -6.07 9.71
CA LEU A 79 -14.39 -5.00 8.74
C LEU A 79 -15.71 -5.12 7.99
N SER A 80 -16.33 -3.96 7.71
CA SER A 80 -17.49 -3.87 6.81
C SER A 80 -17.10 -3.91 5.33
N TRP A 81 -15.80 -3.97 5.04
CA TRP A 81 -15.22 -3.86 3.70
C TRP A 81 -14.56 -5.17 3.28
N PRO A 82 -14.77 -5.62 2.04
CA PRO A 82 -14.05 -6.77 1.51
C PRO A 82 -12.53 -6.53 1.48
N ILE A 83 -11.78 -7.45 2.08
CA ILE A 83 -10.32 -7.52 2.01
C ILE A 83 -9.89 -8.95 1.61
N PRO A 84 -8.68 -9.19 1.09
CA PRO A 84 -8.25 -10.52 0.70
C PRO A 84 -8.30 -11.48 1.89
N VAL A 85 -8.92 -12.65 1.71
CA VAL A 85 -8.91 -13.72 2.72
C VAL A 85 -8.16 -14.91 2.13
N PRO A 86 -7.01 -15.30 2.72
CA PRO A 86 -6.32 -16.52 2.36
C PRO A 86 -7.19 -17.74 2.65
N VAL A 87 -7.34 -18.63 1.68
CA VAL A 87 -8.13 -19.87 1.79
C VAL A 87 -7.27 -21.13 1.75
N ALA A 88 -6.04 -21.05 1.26
CA ALA A 88 -5.07 -22.14 1.31
C ALA A 88 -3.62 -21.66 1.30
N LEU A 89 -2.77 -22.43 1.97
CA LEU A 89 -1.31 -22.22 2.03
C LEU A 89 -0.61 -23.38 1.31
N GLY A 90 0.01 -23.08 0.18
CA GLY A 90 0.80 -24.03 -0.60
C GLY A 90 2.27 -24.06 -0.15
N GLN A 91 2.88 -25.23 -0.31
CA GLN A 91 4.29 -25.49 -0.09
C GLN A 91 5.11 -25.31 -1.38
N PRO A 92 6.44 -25.09 -1.28
CA PRO A 92 7.35 -25.14 -2.43
C PRO A 92 7.18 -26.43 -3.26
N GLY A 93 7.41 -26.36 -4.57
CA GLY A 93 7.25 -27.51 -5.47
C GLY A 93 7.50 -27.16 -6.94
N HIS A 94 7.76 -28.18 -7.77
CA HIS A 94 7.98 -28.01 -9.22
C HIS A 94 9.03 -26.95 -9.60
N GLY A 95 10.08 -26.84 -8.79
CA GLY A 95 11.14 -25.84 -8.97
C GLY A 95 10.82 -24.45 -8.38
N TYR A 96 9.60 -24.21 -7.90
CA TYR A 96 9.26 -23.01 -7.15
C TYR A 96 9.70 -23.13 -5.68
N PRO A 97 10.55 -22.23 -5.16
CA PRO A 97 11.23 -22.44 -3.87
C PRO A 97 10.46 -21.91 -2.65
N PHE A 98 9.37 -21.17 -2.83
CA PHE A 98 8.70 -20.45 -1.75
C PHE A 98 7.33 -21.05 -1.41
N PRO A 99 6.83 -20.86 -0.17
CA PRO A 99 5.41 -21.03 0.07
C PRO A 99 4.61 -20.03 -0.77
N TRP A 100 3.36 -20.36 -1.06
CA TRP A 100 2.46 -19.55 -1.88
C TRP A 100 1.04 -19.68 -1.35
N SER A 101 0.10 -18.89 -1.87
CA SER A 101 -1.22 -18.82 -1.25
C SER A 101 -2.34 -18.69 -2.27
N VAL A 102 -3.49 -19.24 -1.91
CA VAL A 102 -4.76 -19.04 -2.62
C VAL A 102 -5.62 -18.12 -1.78
N TYR A 103 -6.23 -17.12 -2.41
CA TYR A 103 -7.10 -16.13 -1.79
C TYR A 103 -8.47 -16.14 -2.46
N GLY A 104 -9.48 -15.65 -1.74
CA GLY A 104 -10.71 -15.16 -2.38
C GLY A 104 -10.39 -14.00 -3.34
N TRP A 105 -10.98 -14.03 -4.53
CA TRP A 105 -10.93 -12.93 -5.49
C TRP A 105 -11.91 -11.83 -5.08
N LEU A 106 -11.42 -10.59 -5.00
CA LEU A 106 -12.27 -9.44 -4.80
C LEU A 106 -12.64 -8.84 -6.16
N ALA A 107 -13.94 -8.64 -6.39
CA ALA A 107 -14.43 -7.95 -7.57
C ALA A 107 -14.17 -6.44 -7.47
N GLY A 108 -14.02 -5.78 -8.62
CA GLY A 108 -13.74 -4.35 -8.73
C GLY A 108 -12.52 -4.08 -9.61
N GLN A 109 -12.33 -2.82 -9.97
CA GLN A 109 -11.17 -2.36 -10.73
C GLN A 109 -10.28 -1.50 -9.84
N PRO A 110 -8.95 -1.58 -9.94
CA PRO A 110 -8.06 -0.65 -9.24
C PRO A 110 -8.43 0.81 -9.57
N ALA A 111 -8.57 1.67 -8.56
CA ALA A 111 -9.02 3.05 -8.76
C ALA A 111 -8.10 3.85 -9.70
N GLY A 112 -6.81 3.52 -9.76
CA GLY A 112 -5.85 4.15 -10.68
C GLY A 112 -6.06 3.79 -12.16
N SER A 113 -6.92 2.81 -12.46
CA SER A 113 -7.24 2.36 -13.82
C SER A 113 -8.61 2.83 -14.32
N VAL A 114 -9.34 3.59 -13.50
CA VAL A 114 -10.71 4.05 -13.78
C VAL A 114 -10.77 5.56 -13.70
N ASP A 115 -11.49 6.19 -14.63
CA ASP A 115 -11.81 7.61 -14.53
C ASP A 115 -12.95 7.82 -13.51
N LEU A 116 -12.64 8.57 -12.45
CA LEU A 116 -13.56 8.90 -11.38
C LEU A 116 -13.86 10.40 -11.41
N PRO A 117 -14.95 10.84 -12.09
CA PRO A 117 -15.22 12.26 -12.30
C PRO A 117 -15.53 12.99 -10.99
N ASP A 118 -16.13 12.30 -10.01
CA ASP A 118 -16.34 12.78 -8.66
C ASP A 118 -15.67 11.86 -7.63
N LEU A 119 -14.59 12.35 -7.03
CA LEU A 119 -13.84 11.62 -6.00
C LEU A 119 -14.47 11.73 -4.60
N ARG A 120 -15.51 12.54 -4.38
CA ARG A 120 -16.06 12.78 -3.02
C ARG A 120 -16.69 11.52 -2.40
N PRO A 121 -17.54 10.74 -3.10
CA PRO A 121 -18.09 9.51 -2.53
C PRO A 121 -17.00 8.49 -2.23
N PHE A 122 -16.04 8.35 -3.15
CA PHE A 122 -14.88 7.47 -2.98
C PHE A 122 -14.00 7.90 -1.79
N ALA A 123 -13.74 9.20 -1.63
CA ALA A 123 -13.02 9.75 -0.49
C ALA A 123 -13.69 9.45 0.86
N ALA A 124 -15.02 9.60 0.93
CA ALA A 124 -15.79 9.26 2.11
C ALA A 124 -15.71 7.77 2.45
N ASP A 125 -15.76 6.91 1.42
CA ASP A 125 -15.66 5.46 1.59
C ASP A 125 -14.27 5.03 2.06
N VAL A 126 -13.19 5.59 1.50
CA VAL A 126 -11.81 5.31 1.93
C VAL A 126 -11.56 5.79 3.37
N ALA A 127 -12.10 6.96 3.74
CA ALA A 127 -12.03 7.44 5.12
C ALA A 127 -12.78 6.50 6.09
N ARG A 128 -13.97 6.01 5.70
CA ARG A 128 -14.73 5.04 6.48
C ARG A 128 -13.99 3.71 6.63
N PHE A 129 -13.37 3.20 5.56
CA PHE A 129 -12.52 2.01 5.64
C PHE A 129 -11.37 2.16 6.64
N LEU A 130 -10.65 3.29 6.60
CA LEU A 130 -9.55 3.54 7.54
C LEU A 130 -10.05 3.68 8.98
N SER A 131 -11.18 4.36 9.20
CA SER A 131 -11.83 4.44 10.50
C SER A 131 -12.22 3.04 11.02
N ASP A 132 -12.82 2.20 10.18
CA ASP A 132 -13.21 0.84 10.52
C ASP A 132 -11.98 0.00 10.88
N LEU A 133 -10.91 0.09 10.09
CA LEU A 133 -9.64 -0.60 10.34
C LEU A 133 -9.05 -0.19 11.68
N GLN A 134 -8.97 1.11 11.97
CA GLN A 134 -8.40 1.64 13.20
C GLN A 134 -9.24 1.29 14.44
N ALA A 135 -10.54 1.02 14.26
CA ALA A 135 -11.45 0.60 15.32
C ALA A 135 -11.37 -0.89 15.67
N VAL A 136 -10.78 -1.73 14.81
CA VAL A 136 -10.58 -3.16 15.10
C VAL A 136 -9.70 -3.33 16.33
N ASP A 137 -10.04 -4.29 17.20
CA ASP A 137 -9.19 -4.62 18.34
C ASP A 137 -7.78 -5.01 17.85
N ARG A 138 -6.78 -4.26 18.33
CA ARG A 138 -5.37 -4.48 17.99
C ARG A 138 -4.89 -5.87 18.43
N GLY A 139 -5.48 -6.44 19.48
CA GLY A 139 -5.15 -7.78 19.98
C GLY A 139 -3.64 -8.05 20.02
N GLY A 140 -3.23 -9.17 19.43
CA GLY A 140 -1.82 -9.55 19.24
C GLY A 140 -1.20 -9.15 17.91
N GLY A 141 -1.79 -8.17 17.20
CA GLY A 141 -1.32 -7.70 15.90
C GLY A 141 0.15 -7.26 15.95
N PRO A 142 0.93 -7.49 14.88
CA PRO A 142 2.36 -7.32 14.95
C PRO A 142 2.71 -5.82 14.95
N PRO A 143 3.62 -5.36 15.82
CA PRO A 143 4.02 -3.97 15.84
C PRO A 143 4.75 -3.60 14.54
N ALA A 144 4.70 -2.32 14.19
CA ALA A 144 5.47 -1.79 13.07
C ALA A 144 6.97 -2.16 13.17
N GLY A 145 7.59 -2.47 12.04
CA GLY A 145 8.99 -2.90 11.99
C GLY A 145 9.41 -3.35 10.59
N ALA A 146 10.52 -4.08 10.48
CA ALA A 146 11.08 -4.49 9.19
C ALA A 146 10.05 -5.20 8.27
N HIS A 147 9.09 -5.93 8.85
CA HIS A 147 8.04 -6.63 8.10
C HIS A 147 7.01 -5.73 7.40
N SER A 148 6.98 -4.45 7.75
CA SER A 148 6.08 -3.42 7.22
C SER A 148 6.91 -2.32 6.56
N PHE A 149 8.20 -2.58 6.34
CA PHE A 149 9.19 -1.55 5.99
C PHE A 149 9.06 -0.36 6.94
N HIS A 150 8.91 -0.61 8.24
CA HIS A 150 8.77 0.41 9.28
C HIS A 150 7.59 1.39 9.13
N ARG A 151 6.68 1.19 8.16
CA ARG A 151 5.38 1.86 8.11
C ARG A 151 4.64 1.57 9.41
N GLY A 152 3.98 2.61 9.92
CA GLY A 152 3.34 2.63 11.24
C GLY A 152 4.30 2.77 12.42
N GLY A 153 5.61 2.90 12.18
CA GLY A 153 6.62 3.18 13.18
C GLY A 153 7.05 4.66 13.20
N ALA A 154 8.16 4.95 13.87
CA ALA A 154 8.72 6.29 13.92
C ALA A 154 9.20 6.75 12.53
N LEU A 155 8.67 7.88 12.05
CA LEU A 155 9.04 8.47 10.76
C LEU A 155 10.55 8.75 10.64
N ALA A 156 11.22 9.03 11.77
CA ALA A 156 12.65 9.34 11.85
C ALA A 156 13.57 8.25 11.26
N ILE A 157 13.08 7.01 11.10
CA ILE A 157 13.85 5.96 10.40
C ILE A 157 14.19 6.33 8.95
N TYR A 158 13.42 7.24 8.34
CA TYR A 158 13.62 7.73 6.99
C TYR A 158 14.27 9.11 6.93
N ASP A 159 14.79 9.64 8.04
CA ASP A 159 15.38 10.99 8.07
C ASP A 159 16.59 11.08 7.13
N GLU A 160 17.57 10.19 7.28
CA GLU A 160 18.77 10.18 6.43
C GLU A 160 18.43 10.10 4.93
N GLU A 161 17.62 9.11 4.52
CA GLU A 161 17.19 8.94 3.13
C GLU A 161 16.42 10.16 2.60
N THR A 162 15.60 10.79 3.44
CA THR A 162 14.88 12.02 3.06
C THR A 162 15.85 13.19 2.87
N ARG A 163 16.86 13.36 3.74
CA ARG A 163 17.89 14.39 3.59
C ARG A 163 18.75 14.19 2.35
N GLU A 164 19.08 12.94 2.02
CA GLU A 164 19.76 12.61 0.78
C GLU A 164 18.93 13.01 -0.43
N CYS A 165 17.64 12.64 -0.47
CA CYS A 165 16.75 13.02 -1.57
C CYS A 165 16.64 14.55 -1.73
N LEU A 166 16.58 15.30 -0.62
CA LEU A 166 16.58 16.77 -0.66
C LEU A 166 17.88 17.33 -1.25
N THR A 167 19.02 16.71 -0.95
CA THR A 167 20.32 17.09 -1.51
C THR A 167 20.36 16.81 -3.01
N ASP A 168 19.97 15.60 -3.41
CA ASP A 168 19.98 15.18 -4.81
C ASP A 168 19.03 16.01 -5.67
N LEU A 169 17.86 16.38 -5.14
CA LEU A 169 16.82 17.15 -5.84
C LEU A 169 17.01 18.67 -5.77
N ALA A 170 18.14 19.16 -5.22
CA ALA A 170 18.46 20.58 -5.19
C ALA A 170 18.43 21.21 -6.59
N GLY A 171 17.79 22.37 -6.71
CA GLY A 171 17.58 23.06 -7.99
C GLY A 171 16.51 22.43 -8.90
N TRP A 172 15.93 21.29 -8.52
CA TRP A 172 14.90 20.60 -9.29
C TRP A 172 13.50 20.75 -8.70
N VAL A 173 13.42 20.95 -7.38
CA VAL A 173 12.21 21.20 -6.60
C VAL A 173 12.48 22.20 -5.47
N ASN A 174 11.43 22.67 -4.80
CA ASN A 174 11.55 23.52 -3.61
C ASN A 174 11.99 22.69 -2.39
N THR A 175 13.30 22.44 -2.27
CA THR A 175 13.89 21.63 -1.19
C THR A 175 13.86 22.35 0.17
N GLU A 176 13.83 23.68 0.20
CA GLU A 176 13.67 24.45 1.44
C GLU A 176 12.28 24.24 2.05
N GLY A 177 11.22 24.40 1.24
CA GLY A 177 9.86 24.12 1.67
C GLY A 177 9.68 22.65 2.08
N ALA A 178 10.24 21.72 1.31
CA ALA A 178 10.18 20.30 1.64
C ALA A 178 10.90 19.98 2.97
N ARG A 179 12.06 20.60 3.22
CA ARG A 179 12.76 20.50 4.50
C ARG A 179 11.91 20.97 5.67
N ALA A 180 11.22 22.11 5.53
CA ALA A 180 10.34 22.62 6.58
C ALA A 180 9.18 21.66 6.91
N VAL A 181 8.56 21.06 5.89
CA VAL A 181 7.53 20.03 6.08
C VAL A 181 8.09 18.82 6.82
N TRP A 182 9.27 18.35 6.43
CA TRP A 182 9.91 17.19 7.05
C TRP A 182 10.27 17.44 8.51
N ASP A 183 10.89 18.59 8.80
CA ASP A 183 11.26 18.98 10.17
C ASP A 183 10.03 19.06 11.07
N ALA A 184 8.93 19.65 10.59
CA ALA A 184 7.67 19.70 11.31
C ALA A 184 7.08 18.30 11.57
N ALA A 185 7.21 17.37 10.61
CA ALA A 185 6.75 15.99 10.77
C ALA A 185 7.56 15.22 11.82
N LEU A 186 8.88 15.44 11.90
CA LEU A 186 9.75 14.84 12.91
C LEU A 186 9.47 15.38 14.32
N VAL A 187 9.19 16.68 14.44
CA VAL A 187 8.83 17.32 15.72
C VAL A 187 7.44 16.87 16.21
N ALA A 188 6.53 16.51 15.32
CA ALA A 188 5.19 16.02 15.65
C ALA A 188 5.16 14.60 16.28
N HIS A 189 6.26 14.19 16.90
CA HIS A 189 6.41 12.95 17.65
C HIS A 189 5.48 12.93 18.87
N GLU A 190 4.74 11.83 19.03
CA GLU A 190 3.85 11.62 20.17
C GLU A 190 3.76 10.14 20.50
N GLU A 191 3.46 9.82 21.76
CA GLU A 191 3.01 8.49 22.15
C GLU A 191 1.62 8.24 21.53
N VAL A 192 1.60 7.69 20.32
CA VAL A 192 0.37 7.36 19.60
C VAL A 192 -0.25 6.12 20.23
N ARG A 193 -1.57 6.15 20.50
CA ARG A 193 -2.31 4.91 20.79
C ARG A 193 -2.25 4.03 19.53
N PRO A 194 -1.58 2.87 19.59
CA PRO A 194 -1.33 2.08 18.39
C PRO A 194 -2.64 1.43 17.91
N VAL A 195 -2.94 1.57 16.63
CA VAL A 195 -4.12 1.03 15.95
C VAL A 195 -3.68 0.21 14.74
N TRP A 196 -4.59 -0.59 14.19
CA TRP A 196 -4.31 -1.24 12.91
C TRP A 196 -4.12 -0.21 11.80
N PHE A 197 -3.09 -0.43 10.99
CA PHE A 197 -2.81 0.31 9.77
C PHE A 197 -2.63 -0.67 8.60
N HIS A 198 -2.94 -0.22 7.39
CA HIS A 198 -2.73 -0.94 6.15
C HIS A 198 -1.26 -0.85 5.71
N GLY A 199 -0.71 0.36 5.77
CA GLY A 199 0.68 0.71 5.46
C GLY A 199 0.91 1.07 4.00
N ASP A 200 -0.03 0.79 3.11
CA ASP A 200 0.15 1.01 1.67
C ASP A 200 -1.15 1.31 0.93
N MET A 201 -1.81 2.38 1.37
CA MET A 201 -3.01 2.95 0.74
C MET A 201 -2.68 3.61 -0.61
N ALA A 202 -2.13 2.85 -1.55
CA ALA A 202 -1.90 3.31 -2.92
C ALA A 202 -3.20 3.22 -3.73
N VAL A 203 -3.37 4.08 -4.74
CA VAL A 203 -4.60 4.14 -5.56
C VAL A 203 -4.93 2.80 -6.25
N ASN A 204 -3.91 1.99 -6.57
CA ASN A 204 -4.10 0.68 -7.20
C ASN A 204 -4.49 -0.42 -6.21
N ASN A 205 -4.39 -0.16 -4.91
CA ASN A 205 -4.81 -1.08 -3.85
C ASN A 205 -6.26 -0.84 -3.41
N LEU A 206 -6.92 0.17 -3.98
CA LEU A 206 -8.31 0.53 -3.71
C LEU A 206 -9.17 0.07 -4.88
N LEU A 207 -10.02 -0.92 -4.66
CA LEU A 207 -10.90 -1.46 -5.70
C LEU A 207 -12.20 -0.65 -5.74
N VAL A 208 -12.62 -0.29 -6.95
CA VAL A 208 -13.83 0.48 -7.21
C VAL A 208 -14.80 -0.25 -8.12
N ALA A 209 -16.09 0.00 -7.89
CA ALA A 209 -17.16 -0.28 -8.82
C ALA A 209 -18.18 0.86 -8.72
N GLU A 210 -18.69 1.33 -9.86
CA GLU A 210 -19.70 2.40 -9.92
C GLU A 210 -19.29 3.68 -9.14
N GLY A 211 -18.01 4.00 -9.14
CA GLY A 211 -17.46 5.18 -8.44
C GLY A 211 -17.37 5.05 -6.92
N ARG A 212 -17.59 3.87 -6.35
CA ARG A 212 -17.55 3.58 -4.90
C ARG A 212 -16.44 2.60 -4.58
N LEU A 213 -15.89 2.69 -3.37
CA LEU A 213 -14.96 1.67 -2.88
C LEU A 213 -15.74 0.35 -2.72
N VAL A 214 -15.16 -0.76 -3.17
CA VAL A 214 -15.74 -2.11 -3.00
C VAL A 214 -14.78 -3.11 -2.37
N GLY A 215 -13.51 -2.75 -2.22
CA GLY A 215 -12.55 -3.55 -1.49
C GLY A 215 -11.19 -2.88 -1.41
N VAL A 216 -10.35 -3.36 -0.50
CA VAL A 216 -8.97 -2.92 -0.34
C VAL A 216 -8.07 -4.14 -0.38
N ILE A 217 -6.94 -4.08 -1.07
CA ILE A 217 -6.01 -5.19 -1.27
C ILE A 217 -4.60 -4.82 -0.84
N ASP A 218 -3.71 -5.82 -0.81
CA ASP A 218 -2.27 -5.64 -0.57
C ASP A 218 -1.89 -5.21 0.86
N PHE A 219 -2.27 -6.05 1.83
CA PHE A 219 -1.98 -5.87 3.24
C PHE A 219 -0.56 -6.35 3.63
N GLY A 220 0.34 -6.51 2.66
CA GLY A 220 1.71 -6.98 2.90
C GLY A 220 2.47 -6.11 3.90
N CYS A 221 2.10 -4.82 4.02
CA CYS A 221 2.67 -3.89 4.99
C CYS A 221 1.86 -3.72 6.29
N CYS A 222 0.72 -4.40 6.47
CA CYS A 222 -0.17 -4.13 7.60
C CYS A 222 0.47 -4.47 8.95
N GLY A 223 -0.01 -3.82 10.01
CA GLY A 223 0.44 -4.02 11.38
C GLY A 223 -0.30 -3.10 12.35
N VAL A 224 0.20 -3.01 13.57
CA VAL A 224 -0.34 -2.15 14.63
C VAL A 224 0.68 -1.07 14.99
N GLY A 225 0.28 0.20 14.97
CA GLY A 225 1.18 1.34 15.15
C GLY A 225 0.51 2.69 14.90
N ASP A 226 1.31 3.66 14.46
CA ASP A 226 0.87 5.01 14.09
C ASP A 226 0.13 4.99 12.73
N PRO A 227 -1.14 5.42 12.63
CA PRO A 227 -1.90 5.37 11.39
C PRO A 227 -1.49 6.42 10.36
N ALA A 228 -0.54 7.32 10.68
CA ALA A 228 -0.15 8.44 9.81
C ALA A 228 0.21 8.02 8.37
N CYS A 229 0.82 6.84 8.20
CA CYS A 229 1.25 6.34 6.88
C CYS A 229 0.07 6.03 5.94
N ASP A 230 -1.13 5.79 6.48
CA ASP A 230 -2.33 5.50 5.69
C ASP A 230 -3.06 6.75 5.20
N LEU A 231 -2.65 7.94 5.66
CA LEU A 231 -3.28 9.21 5.30
C LEU A 231 -2.65 9.86 4.06
N VAL A 232 -1.61 9.24 3.50
CA VAL A 232 -0.95 9.64 2.24
C VAL A 232 -1.93 9.89 1.07
N PRO A 233 -3.04 9.12 0.88
CA PRO A 233 -4.05 9.39 -0.14
C PRO A 233 -4.59 10.81 -0.16
N ALA A 234 -4.53 11.54 0.96
CA ALA A 234 -4.93 12.94 1.01
C ALA A 234 -4.19 13.81 -0.02
N TRP A 235 -2.96 13.45 -0.41
CA TRP A 235 -2.18 14.17 -1.42
C TRP A 235 -1.97 13.37 -2.70
N THR A 236 -1.93 12.03 -2.64
CA THR A 236 -1.63 11.21 -3.82
C THR A 236 -2.88 10.80 -4.61
N VAL A 237 -4.07 10.91 -4.03
CA VAL A 237 -5.34 10.53 -4.66
C VAL A 237 -6.34 11.68 -4.65
N PHE A 238 -6.52 12.31 -3.48
CA PHE A 238 -7.57 13.30 -3.27
C PHE A 238 -7.09 14.74 -3.47
N ARG A 239 -8.01 15.60 -3.93
CA ARG A 239 -7.77 17.01 -4.25
C ARG A 239 -9.03 17.85 -4.01
N GLY A 240 -8.86 19.14 -3.70
CA GLY A 240 -9.97 20.07 -3.46
C GLY A 240 -11.00 19.51 -2.47
N GLU A 241 -12.28 19.54 -2.85
CA GLU A 241 -13.40 19.05 -2.00
C GLU A 241 -13.25 17.58 -1.59
N SER A 242 -12.72 16.70 -2.44
CA SER A 242 -12.53 15.29 -2.09
C SER A 242 -11.52 15.10 -0.95
N ARG A 243 -10.49 15.95 -0.88
CA ARG A 243 -9.54 15.95 0.25
C ARG A 243 -10.23 16.41 1.53
N VAL A 244 -11.09 17.43 1.45
CA VAL A 244 -11.88 17.90 2.60
C VAL A 244 -12.78 16.78 3.12
N VAL A 245 -13.48 16.07 2.23
CA VAL A 245 -14.33 14.92 2.58
C VAL A 245 -13.51 13.78 3.22
N PHE A 246 -12.37 13.42 2.63
CA PHE A 246 -11.48 12.39 3.19
C PHE A 246 -11.03 12.74 4.62
N ARG A 247 -10.60 14.00 4.83
CA ARG A 247 -10.15 14.49 6.15
C ARG A 247 -11.28 14.52 7.17
N ALA A 248 -12.47 14.97 6.77
CA ALA A 248 -13.62 15.08 7.66
C ALA A 248 -14.10 13.72 8.19
N GLY A 249 -13.86 12.63 7.43
CA GLY A 249 -14.19 11.27 7.85
C GLY A 249 -13.22 10.67 8.88
N LEU A 250 -12.14 11.37 9.25
CA LEU A 250 -11.09 10.86 10.14
C LEU A 250 -10.89 11.80 11.33
N ALA A 251 -11.24 11.33 12.54
CA ALA A 251 -11.10 12.09 13.78
C ALA A 251 -9.62 12.18 14.19
N THR A 252 -8.94 13.27 13.83
CA THR A 252 -7.48 13.31 13.87
C THR A 252 -6.95 14.71 14.21
N ASP A 253 -5.92 14.76 15.05
CA ASP A 253 -5.29 16.02 15.47
C ASP A 253 -4.28 16.54 14.42
N ALA A 254 -3.83 17.78 14.61
CA ALA A 254 -2.88 18.44 13.71
C ALA A 254 -1.51 17.75 13.64
N ARG A 255 -1.09 17.04 14.70
CA ARG A 255 0.20 16.33 14.74
C ARG A 255 0.15 15.08 13.86
N LEU A 256 -0.95 14.33 13.87
CA LEU A 256 -1.14 13.20 12.95
C LEU A 256 -1.04 13.66 11.50
N TRP A 257 -1.70 14.77 11.14
CA TRP A 257 -1.61 15.33 9.78
C TRP A 257 -0.21 15.84 9.44
N ALA A 258 0.55 16.35 10.41
CA ALA A 258 1.96 16.69 10.21
C ALA A 258 2.80 15.44 9.88
N ARG A 259 2.63 14.34 10.63
CA ARG A 259 3.33 13.07 10.35
C ARG A 259 2.90 12.45 9.01
N ALA A 260 1.60 12.50 8.70
CA ALA A 260 1.05 12.04 7.43
C ALA A 260 1.64 12.81 6.22
N ARG A 261 1.79 14.14 6.34
CA ARG A 261 2.52 14.94 5.35
C ARG A 261 3.96 14.49 5.20
N GLY A 262 4.64 14.18 6.32
CA GLY A 262 5.99 13.62 6.30
C GLY A 262 6.07 12.32 5.50
N TRP A 263 5.16 11.37 5.76
CA TRP A 263 5.06 10.12 4.99
C TRP A 263 4.82 10.35 3.49
N ALA A 264 3.92 11.27 3.14
CA ALA A 264 3.66 11.62 1.74
C ALA A 264 4.87 12.30 1.09
N LEU A 265 5.56 13.18 1.82
CA LEU A 265 6.76 13.88 1.37
C LEU A 265 7.91 12.91 1.09
N TRP A 266 8.20 12.02 2.02
CA TRP A 266 9.25 11.01 1.85
C TRP A 266 8.98 10.18 0.59
N LYS A 267 7.76 9.66 0.42
CA LYS A 267 7.38 8.87 -0.77
C LYS A 267 7.58 9.65 -2.08
N VAL A 268 7.12 10.90 -2.16
CA VAL A 268 7.21 11.69 -3.40
C VAL A 268 8.65 12.13 -3.70
N LEU A 269 9.47 12.42 -2.69
CA LEU A 269 10.89 12.74 -2.89
C LEU A 269 11.66 11.52 -3.40
N LEU A 270 11.40 10.34 -2.84
CA LEU A 270 12.00 9.09 -3.31
C LEU A 270 11.63 8.81 -4.77
N GLN A 271 10.35 8.98 -5.11
CA GLN A 271 9.86 8.85 -6.48
C GLN A 271 10.54 9.85 -7.43
N LEU A 272 10.59 11.13 -7.06
CA LEU A 272 11.22 12.18 -7.88
C LEU A 272 12.72 11.92 -8.10
N ARG A 273 13.43 11.44 -7.08
CA ARG A 273 14.84 11.04 -7.19
C ARG A 273 15.01 9.91 -8.21
N GLN A 274 14.20 8.86 -8.12
CA GLN A 274 14.22 7.74 -9.07
C GLN A 274 13.87 8.18 -10.50
N LEU A 275 12.84 9.01 -10.68
CA LEU A 275 12.44 9.52 -12.00
C LEU A 275 13.56 10.36 -12.66
N ARG A 276 14.30 11.13 -11.85
CA ARG A 276 15.45 11.91 -12.31
C ARG A 276 16.63 11.03 -12.73
N GLU A 277 16.93 9.99 -11.96
CA GLU A 277 18.01 9.03 -12.27
C GLU A 277 17.67 8.18 -13.51
N GLY A 278 16.41 7.76 -13.63
CA GLY A 278 15.92 6.82 -14.66
C GLY A 278 15.56 7.44 -16.02
N ARG A 279 15.68 8.76 -16.21
CA ARG A 279 15.20 9.50 -17.40
C ARG A 279 13.72 9.20 -17.75
N ALA A 280 12.86 9.27 -16.73
CA ALA A 280 11.46 8.92 -16.87
C ALA A 280 10.66 9.85 -17.80
N ALA A 281 9.46 9.40 -18.20
CA ALA A 281 8.54 10.16 -19.03
C ALA A 281 8.04 11.43 -18.34
N GLY A 282 7.73 12.48 -19.12
CA GLY A 282 7.38 13.81 -18.59
C GLY A 282 6.11 13.83 -17.71
N ASP A 283 5.17 12.92 -17.95
CA ASP A 283 3.88 12.90 -17.25
C ASP A 283 4.03 12.42 -15.79
N GLU A 284 4.84 11.40 -15.54
CA GLU A 284 5.10 10.88 -14.18
C GLU A 284 5.83 11.93 -13.32
N VAL A 285 6.80 12.63 -13.90
CA VAL A 285 7.50 13.74 -13.24
C VAL A 285 6.52 14.88 -12.90
N THR A 286 5.61 15.19 -13.82
CA THR A 286 4.61 16.24 -13.62
C THR A 286 3.64 15.87 -12.49
N ALA A 287 3.14 14.64 -12.48
CA ALA A 287 2.26 14.14 -11.42
C ALA A 287 2.95 14.17 -10.04
N ALA A 288 4.19 13.68 -9.94
CA ALA A 288 4.93 13.69 -8.68
C ALA A 288 5.23 15.12 -8.20
N ARG A 289 5.54 16.06 -9.11
CA ARG A 289 5.70 17.48 -8.77
C ARG A 289 4.40 18.10 -8.27
N GLN A 290 3.26 17.76 -8.86
CA GLN A 290 1.97 18.25 -8.37
C GLN A 290 1.70 17.77 -6.94
N VAL A 291 1.96 16.49 -6.64
CA VAL A 291 1.83 15.96 -5.27
C VAL A 291 2.72 16.73 -4.30
N LEU A 292 3.98 16.99 -4.67
CA LEU A 292 4.89 17.78 -3.84
C LEU A 292 4.34 19.19 -3.59
N LEU A 293 3.86 19.89 -4.62
CA LEU A 293 3.28 21.23 -4.47
C LEU A 293 2.08 21.23 -3.50
N GLU A 294 1.17 20.28 -3.64
CA GLU A 294 0.01 20.13 -2.75
C GLU A 294 0.41 19.90 -1.28
N ILE A 295 1.49 19.15 -1.03
CA ILE A 295 2.04 18.94 0.32
C ILE A 295 2.58 20.25 0.90
N LEU A 296 3.35 21.01 0.10
CA LEU A 296 3.91 22.29 0.53
C LEU A 296 2.82 23.32 0.81
N ASP A 297 1.80 23.40 -0.04
CA ASP A 297 0.67 24.32 0.09
C ASP A 297 -0.18 24.01 1.33
N ASP A 298 -0.45 22.72 1.58
CA ASP A 298 -1.16 22.28 2.78
C ASP A 298 -0.38 22.62 4.05
N HIS A 299 0.95 22.46 4.05
CA HIS A 299 1.77 22.84 5.20
C HIS A 299 1.76 24.36 5.44
N ARG A 300 1.92 25.17 4.38
CA ARG A 300 1.87 26.65 4.49
C ARG A 300 0.53 27.13 5.04
N THR A 301 -0.57 26.53 4.59
CA THR A 301 -1.92 26.88 5.05
C THR A 301 -2.09 26.60 6.54
N VAL A 302 -1.56 25.47 7.03
CA VAL A 302 -1.59 25.14 8.47
C VAL A 302 -0.70 26.05 9.31
N GLN A 303 0.41 26.58 8.78
CA GLN A 303 1.25 27.53 9.51
C GLN A 303 0.65 28.95 9.56
N ALA A 304 -0.26 29.28 8.64
CA ALA A 304 -0.84 30.62 8.51
C ALA A 304 -2.15 30.81 9.31
N GLY A 305 -2.81 29.73 9.72
CA GLY A 305 -4.05 29.74 10.51
C GLY A 305 -3.80 29.43 11.98
#